data_AF-A0A953EV62-F1
#
_entry.id   AF-A0A953EV62-F1
#
_cell.length_a   1.000
_cell.length_b   1.000
_cell.length_c   1.000
_cell.angle_alpha   90.00
_cell.angle_beta   90.00
_cell.angle_gamma   90.00
#
_symmetry.space_group_name_H-M   'P 1'
#
loop_
_entity.id
_entity.type
_entity.pdbx_description
1 polymer ?
#
loop_
_entity_poly.entity_id
_entity_poly.type
_entity_poly.pdbx_seq_one_letter_code
_entity_poly.pdbx_strand_id
1 'polypeptide(L)'
;MSHASRVLKPAVEEVPPDLIALGSAIEGLPLEHRQSLEPIYHRVVESTKRRRRILALVQEALGQLRLDMKYLVFDLEATRRERDEFQRQLKEDVD
;
A
#
# COMPACT_ATOMS: atom_id res chain seq x y z
N MET A 1 11.12 0.44 18.49
CA MET A 1 9.97 1.31 18.85
C MET A 1 8.76 0.84 18.05
N SER A 2 7.80 0.22 18.73
CA SER A 2 6.58 -0.33 18.13
C SER A 2 5.62 0.83 17.84
N HIS A 3 5.48 1.20 16.57
CA HIS A 3 4.40 2.10 16.17
C HIS A 3 3.12 1.29 16.11
N ALA A 4 2.30 1.46 17.14
CA ALA A 4 0.91 1.02 17.18
C ALA A 4 0.22 1.39 15.87
N SER A 5 -0.05 0.36 15.06
CA SER A 5 -0.75 0.52 13.80
C SER A 5 -2.19 0.91 14.13
N ARG A 6 -2.46 2.21 14.02
CA ARG A 6 -3.81 2.77 14.08
C ARG A 6 -4.60 2.05 12.99
N VAL A 7 -5.45 1.10 13.37
CA VAL A 7 -6.29 0.32 12.45
C VAL A 7 -7.28 1.28 11.80
N LEU A 8 -6.82 1.97 10.76
CA LEU A 8 -7.67 2.61 9.78
C LEU A 8 -8.38 1.45 9.10
N LYS A 9 -9.66 1.27 9.42
CA LYS A 9 -10.55 0.34 8.71
C LYS A 9 -10.31 0.57 7.21
N PRO A 10 -9.79 -0.41 6.46
CA PRO A 10 -9.26 -0.11 5.16
C PRO A 10 -10.44 0.19 4.22
N ALA A 11 -10.50 1.41 3.69
CA ALA A 11 -11.39 1.82 2.59
C ALA A 11 -11.26 0.93 1.33
N VAL A 12 -10.34 -0.03 1.38
CA VAL A 12 -10.03 -1.06 0.40
C VAL A 12 -11.16 -2.07 0.22
N GLU A 13 -11.98 -2.33 1.25
CA GLU A 13 -13.15 -3.22 1.14
C GLU A 13 -14.42 -2.52 0.68
N GLU A 14 -14.41 -1.18 0.67
CA GLU A 14 -15.56 -0.41 0.22
C GLU A 14 -15.76 -0.59 -1.29
N VAL A 15 -17.00 -0.87 -1.66
CA VAL A 15 -17.44 -0.92 -3.06
C VAL A 15 -17.52 0.53 -3.57
N PRO A 16 -17.04 0.84 -4.78
CA PRO A 16 -17.17 2.18 -5.35
C PRO A 16 -18.64 2.65 -5.34
N PRO A 17 -18.92 3.95 -5.11
CA PRO A 17 -20.28 4.49 -5.14
C PRO A 17 -21.04 4.14 -6.42
N ASP A 18 -20.36 4.17 -7.58
CA ASP A 18 -20.98 3.83 -8.86
C ASP A 18 -21.40 2.36 -8.95
N LEU A 19 -20.63 1.45 -8.34
CA LEU A 19 -21.02 0.03 -8.29
C LEU A 19 -22.19 -0.17 -7.33
N ILE A 20 -22.25 0.58 -6.22
CA ILE A 20 -23.43 0.57 -5.32
C ILE A 20 -24.68 1.06 -6.07
N ALA A 21 -24.58 2.19 -6.77
CA ALA A 21 -25.68 2.74 -7.57
C ALA A 21 -26.11 1.78 -8.68
N LEU A 22 -25.16 1.11 -9.34
CA LEU A 22 -25.44 0.08 -10.33
C LEU A 22 -26.18 -1.12 -9.73
N GLY A 23 -25.79 -1.56 -8.53
CA GLY A 23 -26.50 -2.61 -7.78
C GLY A 23 -27.95 -2.23 -7.53
N SER A 24 -28.20 -1.02 -7.01
CA SER A 24 -29.57 -0.52 -6.80
C SER A 24 -30.37 -0.41 -8.10
N ALA A 25 -29.73 -0.05 -9.22
CA ALA A 25 -30.40 -0.03 -10.53
C ALA A 25 -30.78 -1.44 -11.00
N ILE A 26 -29.92 -2.45 -10.77
CA ILE A 26 -30.18 -3.86 -11.10
C ILE A 26 -31.31 -4.43 -10.24
N GLU A 27 -31.38 -4.06 -8.96
CA GLU A 27 -32.47 -4.43 -8.06
C GLU A 27 -33.84 -3.89 -8.51
N GLY A 28 -33.87 -2.75 -9.20
CA GLY A 28 -35.10 -2.18 -9.77
C GLY A 28 -35.62 -2.90 -11.01
N LEU A 29 -34.85 -3.82 -11.62
CA LEU A 29 -35.23 -4.50 -12.86
C LEU A 29 -36.23 -5.64 -12.63
N PRO A 30 -37.03 -6.00 -13.65
CA PRO A 30 -37.84 -7.22 -13.65
C PRO A 30 -36.99 -8.47 -13.42
N LEU A 31 -37.58 -9.50 -12.80
CA LEU A 31 -36.89 -10.70 -12.32
C LEU A 31 -36.02 -11.37 -13.40
N GLU A 32 -36.54 -11.51 -14.62
CA GLU A 32 -35.84 -12.16 -15.74
C GLU A 32 -34.51 -11.47 -16.09
N HIS A 33 -34.50 -10.14 -16.09
CA HIS A 33 -33.31 -9.34 -16.40
C HIS A 33 -32.33 -9.36 -15.23
N ARG A 34 -32.85 -9.30 -14.00
CA ARG A 34 -32.04 -9.37 -12.77
C ARG A 34 -31.29 -10.69 -12.67
N GLN A 35 -31.96 -11.82 -12.90
CA GLN A 35 -31.34 -13.15 -12.85
C GLN A 35 -30.16 -13.31 -13.81
N SER A 36 -30.20 -12.64 -14.97
CA SER A 36 -29.09 -12.65 -15.93
C SER A 36 -27.92 -11.75 -15.48
N LEU A 37 -28.22 -10.56 -14.96
CA LEU A 37 -27.21 -9.53 -14.68
C LEU A 37 -26.54 -9.68 -13.31
N GLU A 38 -27.28 -10.13 -12.30
CA GLU A 38 -26.83 -10.21 -10.90
C GLU A 38 -25.56 -11.06 -10.73
N PRO A 39 -25.43 -12.25 -11.36
CA PRO A 39 -24.19 -13.02 -11.30
C PRO A 39 -22.99 -12.30 -11.93
N ILE A 40 -23.19 -11.56 -13.03
CA ILE A 40 -22.12 -10.80 -13.70
C ILE A 40 -21.70 -9.62 -12.82
N TYR A 41 -22.68 -8.89 -12.29
CA TYR A 41 -22.46 -7.76 -11.39
C TYR A 41 -21.68 -8.17 -10.14
N HIS A 42 -22.06 -9.27 -9.48
CA HIS A 42 -21.32 -9.79 -8.32
C HIS A 42 -19.85 -10.09 -8.65
N ARG A 43 -19.57 -10.71 -9.82
CA ARG A 43 -18.17 -10.94 -10.25
C ARG A 43 -17.41 -9.63 -10.45
N VAL A 44 -18.06 -8.59 -11.00
CA VAL A 44 -17.44 -7.27 -11.17
C VAL A 44 -17.12 -6.63 -9.82
N VAL A 45 -18.06 -6.66 -8.87
CA VAL A 45 -17.85 -6.15 -7.50
C VAL A 45 -16.67 -6.85 -6.83
N GLU A 46 -16.64 -8.18 -6.86
CA GLU A 46 -15.56 -8.95 -6.23
C GLU A 46 -14.20 -8.74 -6.91
N SER A 47 -14.17 -8.67 -8.25
CA SER A 47 -12.94 -8.34 -8.98
C SER A 47 -12.43 -6.94 -8.65
N THR A 48 -13.32 -5.99 -8.38
CA THR A 48 -12.98 -4.60 -8.05
C THR A 48 -12.42 -4.51 -6.64
N LYS A 49 -13.07 -5.16 -5.66
CA LYS A 49 -12.54 -5.30 -4.29
C LYS A 49 -11.16 -5.96 -4.28
N ARG A 50 -10.98 -7.06 -5.04
CA ARG A 50 -9.69 -7.75 -5.15
C ARG A 50 -8.60 -6.84 -5.71
N ARG A 51 -8.87 -6.10 -6.78
CA ARG A 51 -7.91 -5.14 -7.36
C ARG A 51 -7.51 -4.06 -6.36
N ARG A 52 -8.47 -3.52 -5.61
CA ARG A 52 -8.20 -2.55 -4.53
C ARG A 52 -7.31 -3.15 -3.45
N ARG A 53 -7.58 -4.38 -2.99
CA ARG A 53 -6.72 -5.09 -2.03
C ARG A 53 -5.29 -5.24 -2.52
N ILE A 54 -5.11 -5.64 -3.77
CA ILE A 54 -3.77 -5.76 -4.38
C ILE A 54 -3.06 -4.40 -4.41
N LEU A 55 -3.75 -3.35 -4.86
CA LEU A 55 -3.16 -2.00 -4.91
C LEU A 55 -2.77 -1.49 -3.53
N ALA A 56 -3.59 -1.73 -2.51
CA ALA A 56 -3.28 -1.33 -1.13
C ALA A 56 -2.03 -2.04 -0.61
N LEU A 57 -1.90 -3.35 -0.81
CA LEU A 57 -0.72 -4.11 -0.43
C LEU A 57 0.55 -3.63 -1.17
N VAL A 58 0.43 -3.31 -2.46
CA VAL A 58 1.54 -2.74 -3.24
C VAL A 58 1.94 -1.37 -2.69
N GLN A 59 0.96 -0.51 -2.37
CA GLN A 59 1.24 0.81 -1.80
C GLN A 59 1.91 0.71 -0.43
N GLU A 60 1.49 -0.23 0.41
CA GLU A 60 2.11 -0.50 1.70
C GLU A 60 3.56 -0.99 1.53
N ALA A 61 3.79 -1.96 0.65
CA ALA A 61 5.12 -2.50 0.37
C ALA A 61 6.08 -1.43 -0.19
N LEU A 62 5.60 -0.57 -1.11
CA LEU A 62 6.38 0.57 -1.62
C LEU A 62 6.65 1.61 -0.54
N GLY A 63 5.68 1.85 0.35
CA GLY A 63 5.83 2.72 1.52
C GLY A 63 6.93 2.23 2.45
N GLN A 64 6.93 0.92 2.74
CA GLN A 64 7.97 0.26 3.54
C GLN A 64 9.33 0.34 2.87
N LEU A 65 9.43 -0.04 1.59
CA LEU A 65 10.69 0.03 0.83
C LEU A 65 11.28 1.45 0.84
N ARG A 66 10.44 2.47 0.67
CA ARG A 66 10.88 3.86 0.72
C ARG A 66 11.45 4.24 2.10
N LEU A 67 10.90 3.69 3.18
CA LEU A 67 11.43 3.90 4.52
C LEU A 67 12.76 3.17 4.70
N ASP A 68 12.85 1.92 4.26
CA ASP A 68 14.07 1.11 4.33
C ASP A 68 15.22 1.78 3.56
N MET A 69 14.94 2.36 2.38
CA MET A 69 15.91 3.14 1.62
C MET A 69 16.41 4.37 2.41
N LYS A 70 15.55 5.05 3.15
CA LYS A 70 15.97 6.20 3.98
C LYS A 70 16.91 5.76 5.09
N TYR A 71 16.62 4.63 5.75
CA TYR A 71 17.51 4.08 6.77
C TYR A 71 18.85 3.64 6.18
N LEU A 72 18.85 2.97 5.03
CA LEU A 72 20.10 2.56 4.37
C LEU A 72 20.99 3.76 4.03
N VAL A 73 20.41 4.84 3.51
CA VAL A 73 21.17 6.07 3.20
C VAL A 73 21.71 6.71 4.46
N PHE A 74 20.92 6.75 5.53
CA PHE A 74 21.35 7.28 6.82
C PHE A 74 22.54 6.48 7.40
N ASP A 75 22.44 5.16 7.43
CA ASP A 75 23.51 4.28 7.93
C ASP A 75 24.78 4.39 7.06
N LEU A 76 24.62 4.54 5.74
CA LEU A 76 25.74 4.77 4.83
C LEU A 76 26.45 6.11 5.11
N GLU A 77 25.70 7.16 5.42
CA GLU A 77 26.28 8.45 5.80
C GLU A 77 27.01 8.39 7.13
N ALA A 78 26.46 7.68 8.12
CA ALA A 78 27.11 7.46 9.41
C ALA A 78 28.45 6.73 9.24
N THR A 79 28.45 5.59 8.54
CA THR A 79 29.67 4.79 8.31
C THR A 79 30.72 5.54 7.46
N ARG A 80 30.29 6.41 6.54
CA ARG A 80 31.21 7.29 5.81
C ARG A 80 31.88 8.32 6.72
N ARG A 81 31.13 8.95 7.63
CA ARG A 81 31.68 9.92 8.58
C ARG A 81 32.68 9.25 9.53
N GLU A 82 32.32 8.11 10.10
CA GLU A 82 33.20 7.33 10.98
C GLU A 82 34.51 6.94 10.28
N ARG A 83 34.42 6.44 9.03
CA ARG A 83 35.62 6.14 8.23
C ARG A 83 36.48 7.38 8.01
N ASP A 84 35.87 8.50 7.65
CA ASP A 84 36.61 9.75 7.37
C ASP A 84 37.29 10.30 8.63
N GLU A 85 36.67 10.13 9.81
CA GLU A 85 37.26 10.44 11.12
C GLU A 85 38.47 9.54 11.42
N PHE A 86 38.34 8.22 11.26
CA PHE A 86 39.46 7.30 11.47
C PHE A 86 40.63 7.55 10.51
N GLN A 87 40.35 7.92 9.25
CA GLN A 87 41.39 8.29 8.28
C GLN A 87 42.13 9.57 8.65
N ARG A 88 41.47 10.52 9.33
CA ARG A 88 42.14 11.74 9.82
C ARG A 88 43.06 11.41 11.00
N GLN A 89 42.57 10.66 11.98
CA GLN A 89 43.37 10.23 13.14
C GLN A 89 44.63 9.47 12.70
N LEU A 90 44.49 8.52 11.76
CA LEU A 90 45.62 7.77 11.22
C LEU A 90 46.67 8.64 10.51
N LYS A 91 46.27 9.79 9.95
CA LYS A 91 47.22 10.74 9.33
C LYS A 91 47.93 11.57 10.39
N GLU A 92 47.20 12.02 11.41
CA GLU A 92 47.75 12.79 12.53
C GLU A 92 48.74 11.96 13.38
N ASP A 93 48.57 10.65 13.49
CA ASP A 93 49.49 9.76 14.22
C ASP A 93 50.79 9.42 13.45
N VAL A 94 50.85 9.68 12.14
CA VAL A 94 51.99 9.33 11.27
C VAL A 94 52.95 10.52 11.03
N ASP A 95 52.49 11.74 11.29
CA ASP A 95 53.28 12.99 11.24
C ASP A 95 53.86 13.37 12.62
#